data_AF-A0A8C6Q1C4-F1
#
_entry.id   AF-A0A8C6Q1C4-F1
#
_cell.length_a   1.000
_cell.length_b   1.000
_cell.length_c   1.000
_cell.angle_alpha   90.00
_cell.angle_beta   90.00
_cell.angle_gamma   90.00
#
_symmetry.space_group_name_H-M   'P 1'
#
loop_
_entity.id
_entity.type
_entity.pdbx_description
1 polymer ?
#
loop_
_entity_poly.entity_id
_entity_poly.type
_entity_poly.pdbx_seq_one_letter_code
_entity_poly.pdbx_strand_id
1 'polypeptide(L)'
;FQPRAASPDTLMMELNGMVQKMINESSWWERRGVDCSILMAAFVSLPTAFLQLGSSQPLWFSLGVMLGVAHAVITVKGTHLASHRALSESQVWGKFWTTFFIEVCSSFSAEAGVHGHIKMHHAHTNVIGLGDSSIWKVSLLLRIIYLFIAPLALPVITPLVAFAHLKGRALVLVIRTVLMVGLGLYSQLWLHINVSGFRSMHSALFCMLACRAMFSVPYIHVNIFQVRMPSLQNKTR
;
A
#
# COMPACT_ATOMS: atom_id res chain seq x y z
N PHE A 1 -28.30 43.37 2.81
CA PHE A 1 -28.39 42.01 3.37
C PHE A 1 -27.14 41.24 2.95
N GLN A 2 -26.13 41.13 3.82
CA GLN A 2 -25.05 40.16 3.61
C GLN A 2 -25.60 38.78 4.00
N PRO A 3 -25.46 37.74 3.18
CA PRO A 3 -25.85 36.40 3.59
C PRO A 3 -24.97 36.01 4.79
N ARG A 4 -25.61 35.65 5.92
CA ARG A 4 -24.91 35.04 7.05
C ARG A 4 -24.17 33.82 6.51
N ALA A 5 -22.85 33.80 6.66
CA ALA A 5 -22.06 32.62 6.41
C ALA A 5 -22.66 31.46 7.24
N ALA A 6 -22.97 30.34 6.60
CA ALA A 6 -23.46 29.16 7.27
C ALA A 6 -22.46 28.73 8.34
N SER A 7 -22.96 28.32 9.51
CA SER A 7 -22.07 27.82 10.56
C SER A 7 -21.31 26.59 10.06
N PRO A 8 -20.06 26.36 10.51
CA PRO A 8 -19.28 25.20 10.12
C PRO A 8 -20.03 23.88 10.27
N ASP A 9 -20.84 23.75 11.32
CA ASP A 9 -21.64 22.55 11.60
C ASP A 9 -22.76 22.34 10.57
N THR A 10 -23.39 23.42 10.11
CA THR A 10 -24.42 23.37 9.06
C THR A 10 -23.83 22.90 7.73
N LEU A 11 -22.64 23.40 7.38
CA LEU A 11 -21.92 23.00 6.17
C LEU A 11 -21.49 21.52 6.23
N MET A 12 -21.01 21.05 7.37
CA MET A 12 -20.64 19.64 7.55
C MET A 12 -21.84 18.71 7.47
N MET A 13 -22.99 19.13 7.99
CA MET A 13 -24.23 18.36 7.90
C MET A 13 -24.75 18.28 6.45
N GLU A 14 -24.72 19.40 5.72
CA GLU A 14 -25.07 19.45 4.29
C GLU A 14 -24.15 18.55 3.45
N LEU A 15 -22.84 18.66 3.66
CA LEU A 15 -21.85 17.80 3.00
C LEU A 15 -22.10 16.32 3.27
N ASN A 16 -22.36 15.94 4.52
CA ASN A 16 -22.70 14.57 4.89
C ASN A 16 -23.97 14.09 4.15
N GLY A 17 -24.99 14.94 4.06
CA GLY A 17 -26.22 14.65 3.31
C GLY A 17 -25.94 14.39 1.83
N MET A 18 -25.12 15.24 1.20
CA MET A 18 -24.72 15.08 -0.21
C MET A 18 -23.91 13.79 -0.43
N VAL A 19 -22.96 13.49 0.47
CA VAL A 19 -22.14 12.27 0.40
C VAL A 19 -23.01 11.03 0.55
N GLN A 20 -23.94 11.00 1.51
CA GLN A 20 -24.84 9.86 1.69
C GLN A 20 -25.78 9.67 0.49
N LYS A 21 -26.29 10.76 -0.08
CA LYS A 21 -27.09 10.71 -1.31
C LYS A 21 -26.29 10.11 -2.47
N MET A 22 -25.09 10.63 -2.73
CA MET A 22 -24.20 10.11 -3.76
C MET A 22 -23.87 8.63 -3.54
N ILE A 23 -23.53 8.23 -2.30
CA ILE A 23 -23.28 6.82 -1.97
C ILE A 23 -24.51 6.00 -2.34
N ASN A 24 -25.70 6.37 -1.87
CA ASN A 24 -26.94 5.62 -2.09
C ASN A 24 -27.31 5.49 -3.57
N GLU A 25 -27.10 6.53 -4.37
CA GLU A 25 -27.37 6.53 -5.81
C GLU A 25 -26.31 5.78 -6.63
N SER A 26 -25.08 5.65 -6.11
CA SER A 26 -23.99 4.95 -6.81
C SER A 26 -24.27 3.45 -6.91
N SER A 27 -24.02 2.88 -8.08
CA SER A 27 -24.09 1.44 -8.35
C SER A 27 -22.98 0.65 -7.64
N TRP A 28 -23.13 -0.67 -7.55
CA TRP A 28 -22.05 -1.54 -7.03
C TRP A 28 -20.76 -1.40 -7.85
N TRP A 29 -20.88 -1.22 -9.17
CA TRP A 29 -19.74 -1.06 -10.06
C TRP A 29 -18.91 0.19 -9.71
N GLU A 30 -19.59 1.31 -9.48
CA GLU A 30 -18.96 2.58 -9.09
C GLU A 30 -18.40 2.52 -7.67
N ARG A 31 -19.10 1.88 -6.75
CA ARG A 31 -18.65 1.76 -5.36
C ARG A 31 -17.44 0.83 -5.21
N ARG A 32 -17.35 -0.24 -6.00
CA ARG A 32 -16.39 -1.35 -5.79
C ARG A 32 -15.92 -2.06 -7.04
N GLY A 33 -16.80 -2.24 -8.03
CA GLY A 33 -16.54 -3.11 -9.17
C GLY A 33 -15.27 -2.77 -9.93
N VAL A 34 -15.03 -1.49 -10.23
CA VAL A 34 -13.81 -1.03 -10.92
C VAL A 34 -12.54 -1.46 -10.16
N ASP A 35 -12.51 -1.21 -8.86
CA ASP A 35 -11.37 -1.51 -8.00
C ASP A 35 -11.13 -3.02 -7.84
N CYS A 36 -12.21 -3.79 -7.67
CA CYS A 36 -12.16 -5.24 -7.63
C CYS A 36 -11.69 -5.82 -8.97
N SER A 37 -12.11 -5.27 -10.11
CA SER A 37 -11.66 -5.71 -11.44
C SER A 37 -10.17 -5.43 -11.65
N ILE A 38 -9.66 -4.28 -11.20
CA ILE A 38 -8.23 -3.96 -11.26
C ILE A 38 -7.42 -4.97 -10.42
N LEU A 39 -7.87 -5.26 -9.20
CA LEU A 39 -7.20 -6.25 -8.35
C LEU A 39 -7.26 -7.65 -8.95
N MET A 40 -8.42 -8.06 -9.47
CA MET A 40 -8.58 -9.35 -10.14
C MET A 40 -7.63 -9.48 -11.33
N ALA A 41 -7.55 -8.45 -12.18
CA ALA A 41 -6.62 -8.42 -13.31
C ALA A 41 -5.16 -8.56 -12.85
N ALA A 42 -4.78 -7.93 -11.73
CA ALA A 42 -3.46 -8.07 -11.16
C ALA A 42 -3.18 -9.48 -10.62
N PHE A 43 -4.16 -10.16 -9.99
CA PHE A 43 -4.00 -11.55 -9.56
C PHE A 43 -3.93 -12.52 -10.74
N VAL A 44 -4.78 -12.33 -11.75
CA VAL A 44 -4.83 -13.18 -12.95
C VAL A 44 -3.56 -13.05 -13.80
N SER A 45 -2.85 -11.93 -13.72
CA SER A 45 -1.56 -11.77 -14.41
C SER A 45 -0.36 -12.39 -13.68
N LEU A 46 -0.50 -12.81 -12.42
CA LEU A 46 0.61 -13.42 -11.68
C LEU A 46 1.12 -14.72 -12.33
N PRO A 47 0.27 -15.71 -12.70
CA PRO A 47 0.77 -16.96 -13.27
C PRO A 47 1.56 -16.73 -14.57
N THR A 48 1.07 -15.86 -15.45
CA THR A 48 1.78 -15.53 -16.70
C THR A 48 3.10 -14.83 -16.43
N ALA A 49 3.14 -13.90 -15.47
CA ALA A 49 4.38 -13.21 -15.10
C ALA A 49 5.42 -14.17 -14.49
N PHE A 50 5.01 -15.09 -13.60
CA PHE A 50 5.91 -16.10 -13.03
C PHE A 50 6.45 -17.08 -14.09
N LEU A 51 5.63 -17.50 -15.06
CA LEU A 51 6.11 -18.35 -16.16
C LEU A 51 7.09 -17.60 -17.06
N GLN A 52 6.84 -16.33 -17.35
CA GLN A 52 7.72 -15.49 -18.16
C GLN A 52 9.11 -15.27 -17.52
N LEU A 53 9.19 -15.20 -16.19
CA LEU A 53 10.45 -15.12 -15.45
C LEU A 53 11.36 -16.35 -15.64
N GLY A 54 10.82 -17.49 -16.11
CA GLY A 54 11.62 -18.67 -16.45
C GLY A 54 12.21 -18.66 -17.87
N SER A 55 11.92 -17.64 -18.67
CA SER A 55 12.40 -17.53 -20.04
C SER A 55 13.89 -17.19 -20.10
N SER A 56 14.62 -17.83 -21.03
CA SER A 56 16.00 -17.47 -21.38
C SER A 56 16.09 -16.24 -22.29
N GLN A 57 14.99 -15.83 -22.91
CA GLN A 57 14.95 -14.65 -23.78
C GLN A 57 14.76 -13.38 -22.94
N PRO A 58 15.64 -12.36 -23.09
CA PRO A 58 15.61 -11.16 -22.25
C PRO A 58 14.29 -10.38 -22.31
N LEU A 59 13.62 -10.35 -23.47
CA LEU A 59 12.34 -9.64 -23.63
C LEU A 59 11.25 -10.25 -22.75
N TRP A 60 11.04 -11.57 -22.85
CA TRP A 60 10.05 -12.28 -22.03
C TRP A 60 10.41 -12.27 -20.56
N PHE A 61 11.70 -12.39 -20.22
CA PHE A 61 12.16 -12.24 -18.85
C PHE A 61 11.83 -10.84 -18.30
N SER A 62 12.04 -9.78 -19.09
CA SER A 62 11.74 -8.40 -18.71
C SER A 62 10.24 -8.18 -18.50
N LEU A 63 9.39 -8.78 -19.36
CA LEU A 63 7.93 -8.80 -19.15
C LEU A 63 7.55 -9.55 -17.86
N GLY A 64 8.23 -10.66 -17.56
CA GLY A 64 8.08 -11.36 -16.29
C GLY A 64 8.49 -10.49 -15.09
N VAL A 65 9.55 -9.69 -15.22
CA VAL A 65 9.96 -8.72 -14.18
C VAL A 65 8.89 -7.65 -13.96
N MET A 66 8.07 -7.33 -14.97
CA MET A 66 6.86 -6.51 -14.79
C MET A 66 5.80 -7.16 -13.87
N LEU A 67 6.02 -8.37 -13.34
CA LEU A 67 5.40 -8.86 -12.10
C LEU A 67 5.38 -7.78 -11.01
N GLY A 68 6.43 -6.94 -10.95
CA GLY A 68 6.49 -5.81 -10.03
C GLY A 68 5.30 -4.86 -10.14
N VAL A 69 4.70 -4.69 -11.34
CA VAL A 69 3.47 -3.90 -11.54
C VAL A 69 2.28 -4.59 -10.86
N ALA A 70 2.08 -5.88 -11.13
CA ALA A 70 0.98 -6.64 -10.53
C ALA A 70 1.11 -6.69 -9.00
N HIS A 71 2.32 -6.95 -8.51
CA HIS A 71 2.64 -6.91 -7.09
C HIS A 71 2.38 -5.54 -6.48
N ALA A 72 2.76 -4.44 -7.14
CA ALA A 72 2.49 -3.09 -6.67
C ALA A 72 0.98 -2.78 -6.64
N VAL A 73 0.20 -3.20 -7.64
CA VAL A 73 -1.26 -3.03 -7.62
C VAL A 73 -1.86 -3.79 -6.43
N ILE A 74 -1.48 -5.05 -6.24
CA ILE A 74 -1.95 -5.89 -5.13
C ILE A 74 -1.58 -5.26 -3.78
N THR A 75 -0.34 -4.81 -3.63
CA THR A 75 0.17 -4.34 -2.34
C THR A 75 -0.15 -2.88 -2.03
N VAL A 76 -0.34 -2.02 -3.03
CA VAL A 76 -0.71 -0.61 -2.82
C VAL A 76 -2.22 -0.46 -2.86
N LYS A 77 -2.87 -0.79 -3.99
CA LYS A 77 -4.34 -0.64 -4.11
C LYS A 77 -5.06 -1.63 -3.20
N GLY A 78 -4.59 -2.88 -3.12
CA GLY A 78 -5.22 -3.90 -2.27
C GLY A 78 -5.16 -3.54 -0.79
N THR A 79 -4.01 -3.08 -0.29
CA THR A 79 -3.88 -2.65 1.11
C THR A 79 -4.67 -1.37 1.40
N HIS A 80 -4.71 -0.42 0.46
CA HIS A 80 -5.52 0.78 0.58
C HIS A 80 -7.01 0.42 0.75
N LEU A 81 -7.55 -0.37 -0.17
CA LEU A 81 -8.95 -0.80 -0.12
C LEU A 81 -9.25 -1.65 1.12
N ALA A 82 -8.35 -2.56 1.48
CA ALA A 82 -8.51 -3.40 2.66
C ALA A 82 -8.45 -2.60 3.97
N SER A 83 -7.66 -1.52 4.01
CA SER A 83 -7.61 -0.62 5.16
C SER A 83 -8.93 0.10 5.36
N HIS A 84 -9.56 0.54 4.27
CA HIS A 84 -10.88 1.19 4.30
C HIS A 84 -12.06 0.21 4.35
N ARG A 85 -11.81 -1.12 4.41
CA ARG A 85 -12.84 -2.16 4.29
C ARG A 85 -13.71 -2.02 3.03
N ALA A 86 -13.15 -1.46 1.96
CA ALA A 86 -13.87 -1.20 0.72
C ALA A 86 -14.14 -2.48 -0.10
N LEU A 87 -13.44 -3.58 0.20
CA LEU A 87 -13.55 -4.86 -0.52
C LEU A 87 -14.77 -5.71 -0.11
N SER A 88 -15.37 -5.46 1.06
CA SER A 88 -16.53 -6.20 1.52
C SER A 88 -17.33 -5.43 2.55
N GLU A 89 -18.66 -5.58 2.52
CA GLU A 89 -19.56 -5.06 3.56
C GLU A 89 -19.53 -5.90 4.84
N SER A 90 -19.18 -7.18 4.72
CA SER A 90 -19.11 -8.08 5.87
C SER A 90 -17.90 -7.73 6.72
N GLN A 91 -18.13 -7.58 8.02
CA GLN A 91 -17.04 -7.34 8.98
C GLN A 91 -16.01 -8.48 9.01
N VAL A 92 -16.46 -9.72 8.83
CA VAL A 92 -15.59 -10.91 8.82
C VAL A 92 -14.70 -10.89 7.59
N TRP A 93 -15.30 -10.74 6.41
CA TRP A 93 -14.54 -10.65 5.15
C TRP A 93 -13.65 -9.41 5.12
N GLY A 94 -14.11 -8.28 5.65
CA GLY A 94 -13.29 -7.09 5.81
C GLY A 94 -12.01 -7.36 6.60
N LYS A 95 -12.11 -8.04 7.76
CA LYS A 95 -10.94 -8.44 8.56
C LYS A 95 -10.02 -9.40 7.79
N PHE A 96 -10.60 -10.38 7.10
CA PHE A 96 -9.85 -11.33 6.28
C PHE A 96 -9.03 -10.59 5.21
N TRP A 97 -9.66 -9.70 4.43
CA TRP A 97 -8.99 -8.93 3.39
C TRP A 97 -7.90 -8.01 3.96
N THR A 98 -8.14 -7.38 5.12
CA THR A 98 -7.12 -6.59 5.81
C THR A 98 -5.89 -7.44 6.13
N THR A 99 -6.06 -8.62 6.73
CA THR A 99 -4.94 -9.53 7.03
C THR A 99 -4.26 -10.02 5.75
N PHE A 100 -5.03 -10.43 4.75
CA PHE A 100 -4.47 -10.95 3.50
C PHE A 100 -3.63 -9.89 2.76
N PHE A 101 -4.19 -8.72 2.47
CA PHE A 101 -3.45 -7.72 1.70
C PHE A 101 -2.30 -7.09 2.49
N ILE A 102 -2.48 -6.83 3.80
CA ILE A 102 -1.47 -6.11 4.59
C ILE A 102 -0.41 -7.07 5.17
N GLU A 103 -0.80 -8.20 5.75
CA GLU A 103 0.18 -9.11 6.35
C GLU A 103 0.78 -10.06 5.30
N VAL A 104 -0.05 -10.70 4.47
CA VAL A 104 0.44 -11.66 3.47
C VAL A 104 1.06 -10.95 2.27
N CYS A 105 0.33 -10.06 1.59
CA CYS A 105 0.84 -9.48 0.33
C CYS A 105 1.93 -8.42 0.55
N SER A 106 1.71 -7.45 1.45
CA SER A 106 2.65 -6.34 1.66
C SER A 106 3.69 -6.57 2.75
N SER A 107 3.56 -7.66 3.53
CA SER A 107 4.50 -8.04 4.58
C SER A 107 4.59 -7.03 5.72
N PHE A 108 3.46 -6.41 6.08
CA PHE A 108 3.37 -5.41 7.15
C PHE A 108 2.36 -5.81 8.25
N SER A 109 2.38 -5.16 9.40
CA SER A 109 1.38 -5.40 10.45
C SER A 109 0.04 -4.79 10.04
N ALA A 110 -1.04 -5.58 10.02
CA ALA A 110 -2.38 -5.09 9.69
C ALA A 110 -2.84 -3.99 10.63
N GLU A 111 -2.61 -4.14 11.94
CA GLU A 111 -3.03 -3.15 12.93
C GLU A 111 -2.28 -1.83 12.76
N ALA A 112 -0.95 -1.90 12.64
CA ALA A 112 -0.11 -0.72 12.44
C ALA A 112 -0.37 -0.06 11.08
N GLY A 113 -0.57 -0.86 10.03
CA GLY A 113 -0.86 -0.39 8.67
C GLY A 113 -2.18 0.36 8.60
N VAL A 114 -3.27 -0.21 9.15
CA VAL A 114 -4.58 0.46 9.18
C VAL A 114 -4.53 1.73 10.02
N HIS A 115 -3.89 1.68 11.20
CA HIS A 115 -3.76 2.86 12.05
C HIS A 115 -2.94 3.95 11.37
N GLY A 116 -1.76 3.61 10.84
CA GLY A 116 -0.89 4.53 10.11
C GLY A 116 -1.58 5.11 8.89
N HIS A 117 -2.28 4.31 8.09
CA HIS A 117 -2.97 4.78 6.88
C HIS A 117 -4.16 5.69 7.19
N ILE A 118 -5.06 5.25 8.08
CA ILE A 118 -6.30 5.99 8.35
C ILE A 118 -6.06 7.17 9.29
N LYS A 119 -5.35 6.95 10.39
CA LYS A 119 -5.24 7.96 11.45
C LYS A 119 -4.07 8.91 11.27
N MET A 120 -2.99 8.48 10.61
CA MET A 120 -1.83 9.33 10.37
C MET A 120 -1.84 9.86 8.94
N HIS A 121 -1.75 8.99 7.94
CA HIS A 121 -1.64 9.39 6.53
C HIS A 121 -2.82 10.24 6.09
N HIS A 122 -4.08 9.78 6.20
CA HIS A 122 -5.23 10.59 5.81
C HIS A 122 -5.44 11.86 6.64
N ALA A 123 -5.04 11.87 7.91
CA ALA A 123 -5.09 13.09 8.71
C ALA A 123 -4.11 14.14 8.19
N HIS A 124 -2.91 13.72 7.81
CA HIS A 124 -1.88 14.59 7.26
C HIS A 124 -2.15 14.96 5.80
N THR A 125 -2.59 14.04 4.94
CA THR A 125 -2.77 14.28 3.48
C THR A 125 -3.87 15.26 3.14
N ASN A 126 -4.90 15.35 3.98
CA ASN A 126 -6.06 16.19 3.73
C ASN A 126 -5.96 17.58 4.40
N VAL A 127 -4.91 17.84 5.19
CA VAL A 127 -4.70 19.13 5.85
C VAL A 127 -3.31 19.68 5.51
N ILE A 128 -3.29 20.71 4.68
CA ILE A 128 -2.06 21.39 4.27
C ILE A 128 -1.35 21.97 5.49
N GLY A 129 -0.08 21.62 5.68
CA GLY A 129 0.76 22.15 6.75
C GLY A 129 0.94 21.25 7.98
N LEU A 130 0.29 20.07 8.04
CA LEU A 130 0.52 19.12 9.14
C LEU A 130 1.84 18.32 9.03
N GLY A 131 2.60 18.47 7.96
CA GLY A 131 3.93 17.87 7.80
C GLY A 131 3.93 16.45 7.22
N ASP A 132 4.98 15.69 7.53
CA ASP A 132 5.27 14.36 6.96
C ASP A 132 4.52 13.24 7.71
N SER A 133 3.75 12.43 6.98
CA SER A 133 2.97 11.31 7.50
C SER A 133 3.68 9.95 7.42
N SER A 134 4.93 9.94 6.93
CA SER A 134 5.69 8.71 6.74
C SER A 134 5.87 7.92 8.04
N ILE A 135 5.58 6.63 7.98
CA ILE A 135 5.71 5.66 9.09
C ILE A 135 7.19 5.42 9.43
N TRP A 136 8.10 5.64 8.47
CA TRP A 136 9.53 5.77 8.74
C TRP A 136 9.99 7.19 8.40
N LYS A 137 11.00 7.69 9.10
CA LYS A 137 11.72 8.92 8.75
C LYS A 137 13.19 8.72 9.03
N VAL A 138 14.03 9.03 8.05
CA VAL A 138 15.49 9.04 8.23
C VAL A 138 15.99 10.42 7.84
N SER A 139 15.97 11.34 8.80
CA SER A 139 16.34 12.75 8.62
C SER A 139 17.82 12.97 8.27
N LEU A 140 18.66 11.93 8.43
CA LEU A 140 20.10 11.98 8.16
C LEU A 140 20.47 11.64 6.71
N LEU A 141 19.53 11.14 5.89
CA LEU A 141 19.81 10.78 4.50
C LEU A 141 19.75 12.00 3.58
N LEU A 142 20.73 12.08 2.67
CA LEU A 142 20.69 13.01 1.54
C LEU A 142 19.38 12.81 0.74
N ARG A 143 18.79 13.91 0.28
CA ARG A 143 17.48 13.92 -0.39
C ARG A 143 17.38 12.93 -1.55
N ILE A 144 18.42 12.84 -2.39
CA ILE A 144 18.44 11.92 -3.53
C ILE A 144 18.44 10.47 -3.05
N ILE A 145 19.22 10.17 -2.01
CA ILE A 145 19.28 8.83 -1.42
C ILE A 145 17.93 8.48 -0.80
N TYR A 146 17.31 9.39 -0.05
CA TYR A 146 16.01 9.17 0.58
C TYR A 146 14.88 8.96 -0.43
N LEU A 147 14.88 9.72 -1.53
CA LEU A 147 13.81 9.68 -2.54
C LEU A 147 13.91 8.53 -3.53
N PHE A 148 15.13 8.14 -3.93
CA PHE A 148 15.32 7.24 -5.07
C PHE A 148 16.00 5.92 -4.71
N ILE A 149 16.83 5.91 -3.66
CA ILE A 149 17.65 4.73 -3.31
C ILE A 149 17.10 3.99 -2.08
N ALA A 150 16.75 4.70 -1.01
CA ALA A 150 16.12 4.14 0.17
C ALA A 150 14.83 3.35 -0.12
N PRO A 151 13.97 3.74 -1.08
CA PRO A 151 12.82 2.94 -1.46
C PRO A 151 13.20 1.52 -1.93
N LEU A 152 14.38 1.31 -2.53
CA LEU A 152 14.80 -0.02 -2.98
C LEU A 152 15.02 -1.00 -1.82
N ALA A 153 15.25 -0.48 -0.62
CA ALA A 153 15.36 -1.28 0.60
C ALA A 153 14.00 -1.56 1.26
N LEU A 154 12.89 -0.93 0.81
CA LEU A 154 11.54 -1.14 1.36
C LEU A 154 11.17 -2.62 1.51
N PRO A 155 11.41 -3.51 0.52
CA PRO A 155 11.03 -4.92 0.65
C PRO A 155 11.69 -5.64 1.82
N VAL A 156 12.87 -5.18 2.26
CA VAL A 156 13.60 -5.71 3.42
C VAL A 156 13.19 -4.97 4.70
N ILE A 157 13.07 -3.65 4.65
CA ILE A 157 12.77 -2.83 5.83
C ILE A 157 11.33 -3.03 6.31
N THR A 158 10.35 -3.13 5.40
CA THR A 158 8.92 -3.26 5.72
C THR A 158 8.62 -4.38 6.72
N PRO A 159 9.05 -5.65 6.51
CA PRO A 159 8.81 -6.71 7.50
C PRO A 159 9.53 -6.46 8.83
N LEU A 160 10.72 -5.85 8.83
CA LEU A 160 11.43 -5.50 10.07
C LEU A 160 10.67 -4.44 10.88
N VAL A 161 10.17 -3.41 10.20
CA VAL A 161 9.34 -2.36 10.82
C VAL A 161 8.01 -2.96 11.30
N ALA A 162 7.42 -3.90 10.55
CA ALA A 162 6.22 -4.62 10.98
C ALA A 162 6.43 -5.29 12.34
N PHE A 163 7.56 -5.98 12.52
CA PHE A 163 7.90 -6.65 13.77
C PHE A 163 8.21 -5.68 14.90
N ALA A 164 8.84 -4.55 14.63
CA ALA A 164 9.04 -3.51 15.63
C ALA A 164 7.71 -2.99 16.21
N HIS A 165 6.65 -2.91 15.39
CA HIS A 165 5.30 -2.51 15.82
C HIS A 165 4.55 -3.58 16.63
N LEU A 166 5.08 -4.81 16.72
CA LEU A 166 4.50 -5.89 17.53
C LEU A 166 4.90 -5.80 19.01
N LYS A 167 5.86 -4.94 19.38
CA LYS A 167 6.30 -4.79 20.77
C LYS A 167 5.14 -4.34 21.67
N GLY A 168 4.88 -5.10 22.73
CA GLY A 168 3.80 -4.83 23.69
C GLY A 168 2.40 -5.23 23.20
N ARG A 169 2.28 -5.96 22.09
CA ARG A 169 1.00 -6.50 21.59
C ARG A 169 0.70 -7.89 22.14
N ALA A 170 -0.57 -8.27 22.09
CA ALA A 170 -1.02 -9.60 22.51
C ALA A 170 -0.31 -10.69 21.69
N LEU A 171 0.14 -11.77 22.36
CA LEU A 171 0.91 -12.85 21.73
C LEU A 171 0.23 -13.45 20.49
N VAL A 172 -1.09 -13.59 20.52
CA VAL A 172 -1.89 -14.08 19.38
C VAL A 172 -1.71 -13.19 18.14
N LEU A 173 -1.67 -11.87 18.31
CA LEU A 173 -1.45 -10.94 17.20
C LEU A 173 -0.01 -11.03 16.69
N VAL A 174 0.96 -11.16 17.59
CA VAL A 174 2.37 -11.34 17.22
C VAL A 174 2.55 -12.58 16.37
N ILE A 175 2.04 -13.73 16.85
CA ILE A 175 2.11 -15.01 16.13
C ILE A 175 1.41 -14.91 14.78
N ARG A 176 0.19 -14.36 14.74
CA ARG A 176 -0.54 -14.20 13.48
C ARG A 176 0.26 -13.38 12.46
N THR A 177 0.74 -12.20 12.84
CA THR A 177 1.47 -11.34 11.91
C THR A 177 2.75 -12.00 11.44
N VAL A 178 3.53 -12.65 12.31
CA VAL A 178 4.75 -13.38 11.92
C VAL A 178 4.43 -14.50 10.94
N LEU A 179 3.40 -15.31 11.21
CA LEU A 179 3.00 -16.41 10.32
C LEU A 179 2.49 -15.90 8.97
N MET A 180 1.67 -14.85 8.94
CA MET A 180 1.10 -14.32 7.70
C MET A 180 2.14 -13.61 6.83
N VAL A 181 3.04 -12.83 7.45
CA VAL A 181 4.19 -12.23 6.75
C VAL A 181 5.11 -13.32 6.21
N GLY A 182 5.41 -14.34 7.02
CA GLY A 182 6.21 -15.50 6.62
C GLY A 182 5.57 -16.24 5.45
N LEU A 183 4.27 -16.51 5.51
CA LEU A 183 3.50 -17.14 4.43
C LEU A 183 3.60 -16.36 3.12
N GLY A 184 3.46 -15.03 3.18
CA GLY A 184 3.55 -14.17 2.01
C GLY A 184 4.93 -14.17 1.37
N LEU A 185 5.99 -14.00 2.17
CA LEU A 185 7.37 -14.00 1.67
C LEU A 185 7.78 -15.38 1.16
N TYR A 186 7.44 -16.44 1.90
CA TYR A 186 7.75 -17.82 1.51
C TYR A 186 7.00 -18.23 0.25
N SER A 187 5.70 -17.95 0.13
CA SER A 187 4.94 -18.31 -1.06
C SER A 187 5.48 -17.63 -2.31
N GLN A 188 5.83 -16.34 -2.22
CA GLN A 188 6.44 -15.63 -3.35
C GLN A 188 7.81 -16.22 -3.71
N LEU A 189 8.67 -16.51 -2.73
CA LEU A 189 9.97 -17.13 -2.99
C LEU A 189 9.81 -18.54 -3.61
N TRP A 190 8.88 -19.33 -3.08
CA TRP A 190 8.55 -20.65 -3.58
C TRP A 190 8.12 -20.60 -5.04
N LEU A 191 7.29 -19.61 -5.44
CA LEU A 191 6.88 -19.42 -6.83
C LEU A 191 8.07 -19.07 -7.74
N HIS A 192 9.01 -18.22 -7.30
CA HIS A 192 10.21 -17.94 -8.10
C HIS A 192 11.06 -19.21 -8.33
N ILE A 193 11.21 -20.05 -7.31
CA ILE A 193 12.03 -21.26 -7.43
C ILE A 193 11.32 -22.31 -8.28
N ASN A 194 10.07 -22.62 -7.97
CA ASN A 194 9.38 -23.79 -8.51
C ASN A 194 8.59 -23.51 -9.80
N VAL A 195 8.11 -22.27 -10.00
CA VAL A 195 7.37 -21.89 -11.21
C VAL A 195 8.28 -21.20 -12.20
N SER A 196 9.07 -20.23 -11.74
CA SER A 196 10.01 -19.51 -12.62
C SER A 196 11.34 -20.25 -12.83
N GLY A 197 11.59 -21.37 -12.15
CA GLY A 197 12.73 -22.24 -12.41
C GLY A 197 14.10 -21.67 -12.01
N PHE A 198 14.14 -20.72 -11.07
CA PHE A 198 15.41 -20.17 -10.57
C PHE A 198 16.24 -21.25 -9.87
N ARG A 199 17.42 -21.55 -10.40
CA ARG A 199 18.35 -22.56 -9.86
C ARG A 199 19.12 -22.10 -8.62
N SER A 200 19.29 -20.78 -8.45
CA SER A 200 20.01 -20.20 -7.33
C SER A 200 19.04 -19.47 -6.40
N MET A 201 19.14 -19.77 -5.10
CA MET A 201 18.37 -19.09 -4.06
C MET A 201 18.64 -17.58 -4.07
N HIS A 202 19.88 -17.17 -4.31
CA HIS A 202 20.25 -15.76 -4.32
C HIS A 202 19.66 -15.00 -5.50
N SER A 203 19.61 -15.61 -6.69
CA SER A 203 18.99 -14.95 -7.85
C SER A 203 17.47 -14.88 -7.72
N ALA A 204 16.84 -15.92 -7.15
CA ALA A 204 15.41 -15.90 -6.84
C ALA A 204 15.07 -14.79 -5.83
N LEU A 205 15.83 -14.69 -4.74
CA LEU A 205 15.66 -13.63 -3.73
C LEU A 205 15.91 -12.24 -4.33
N PHE A 206 16.96 -12.07 -5.12
CA PHE A 206 17.25 -10.79 -5.78
C PHE A 206 16.12 -10.36 -6.71
N CYS A 207 15.63 -11.27 -7.56
CA CYS A 207 14.52 -11.00 -8.47
C CYS A 207 13.23 -10.67 -7.71
N MET A 208 12.93 -11.43 -6.65
CA MET A 208 11.79 -11.17 -5.77
C MET A 208 11.87 -9.78 -5.15
N LEU A 209 13.01 -9.40 -4.57
CA LEU A 209 13.19 -8.08 -3.95
C LEU A 209 13.12 -6.97 -5.00
N ALA A 210 13.70 -7.16 -6.18
CA ALA A 210 13.62 -6.20 -7.28
C ALA A 210 12.17 -5.97 -7.75
N CYS A 211 11.39 -7.05 -7.93
CA CYS A 211 9.97 -6.94 -8.29
C CYS A 211 9.17 -6.19 -7.21
N ARG A 212 9.41 -6.49 -5.93
CA ARG A 212 8.77 -5.80 -4.80
C ARG A 212 9.19 -4.33 -4.66
N ALA A 213 10.40 -3.97 -5.10
CA ALA A 213 10.94 -2.61 -5.04
C ALA A 213 10.52 -1.74 -6.23
N MET A 214 10.04 -2.33 -7.34
CA MET A 214 9.85 -1.63 -8.62
C MET A 214 9.01 -0.33 -8.51
N PHE A 215 7.99 -0.31 -7.65
CA PHE A 215 7.11 0.86 -7.43
C PHE A 215 7.17 1.39 -5.99
N SER A 216 8.26 1.12 -5.29
CA SER A 216 8.46 1.63 -3.94
C SER A 216 8.84 3.13 -3.93
N VAL A 217 9.42 3.64 -5.03
CA VAL A 217 9.80 5.05 -5.22
C VAL A 217 8.59 6.01 -5.30
N PRO A 218 7.53 5.75 -6.11
CA PRO A 218 6.32 6.57 -6.08
C PRO A 218 5.64 6.64 -4.70
N TYR A 219 5.70 5.56 -3.92
CA TYR A 219 5.09 5.51 -2.58
C TYR A 219 5.72 6.52 -1.60
N ILE A 220 7.04 6.70 -1.63
CA ILE A 220 7.74 7.68 -0.78
C ILE A 220 7.48 9.12 -1.23
N HIS A 221 7.26 9.35 -2.53
CA HIS A 221 6.96 10.67 -3.06
C HIS A 221 5.64 11.26 -2.55
N VAL A 222 4.57 10.45 -2.43
CA VAL A 222 3.25 10.93 -1.97
C VAL A 222 3.33 11.53 -0.55
N ASN A 223 4.15 10.96 0.34
CA ASN A 223 4.29 11.46 1.71
C ASN A 223 5.13 12.75 1.83
N ILE A 224 5.97 13.06 0.84
CA ILE A 224 6.93 14.18 0.91
C ILE A 224 6.36 15.47 0.30
N PHE A 225 5.43 15.38 -0.65
CA PHE A 225 4.86 16.56 -1.31
C PHE A 225 4.05 17.46 -0.36
N GLN A 226 3.73 17.00 0.84
CA GLN A 226 3.12 17.82 1.88
C GLN A 226 4.12 18.67 2.68
N VAL A 227 5.38 18.27 2.72
CA VAL A 227 6.44 18.93 3.51
C VAL A 227 7.03 20.11 2.76
N ARG A 228 6.92 20.15 1.41
CA ARG A 228 7.52 21.20 0.60
C ARG A 228 6.50 21.95 -0.26
N MET A 229 5.64 22.72 0.40
CA MET A 229 5.07 23.95 -0.19
C MET A 229 5.36 25.18 0.70
N PRO A 230 6.63 25.63 0.86
CA PRO A 230 6.91 26.94 1.43
C PRO A 230 6.52 28.09 0.47
N SER A 231 6.34 27.81 -0.82
CA SER A 231 6.12 28.84 -1.85
C SER A 231 4.68 29.37 -1.94
N LEU A 232 3.74 28.85 -1.15
CA LEU A 232 2.38 29.39 -1.05
C LEU A 232 2.06 30.04 0.30
N GLN A 233 2.97 30.01 1.28
CA GLN A 233 2.78 30.70 2.56
C GLN A 233 3.34 32.14 2.59
N ASN A 234 4.03 32.59 1.55
CA ASN A 234 4.56 33.96 1.44
C ASN A 234 3.75 34.85 0.48
N LYS A 235 2.42 34.84 0.58
CA LYS A 235 1.60 35.89 -0.04
C LYS A 235 0.31 36.19 0.72
N THR A 236 0.43 36.40 2.03
CA THR A 236 -0.57 37.09 2.86
C THR A 236 0.05 37.46 4.21
N ARG A 237 0.90 38.49 4.18
CA ARG A 237 1.08 39.43 5.28
C ARG A 237 1.19 40.82 4.69
#